data_AF-A0A0U1QUI3-F1
#
_entry.id   AF-A0A0U1QUI3-F1
#
_cell.length_a   1.000
_cell.length_b   1.000
_cell.length_c   1.000
_cell.angle_alpha   90.00
_cell.angle_beta   90.00
_cell.angle_gamma   90.00
#
_symmetry.space_group_name_H-M   'P 1'
#
loop_
_entity.id
_entity.type
_entity.pdbx_description
1 polymer ?
#
loop_
_entity_poly.entity_id
_entity_poly.type
_entity_poly.pdbx_seq_one_letter_code
_entity_poly.pdbx_strand_id
1 'polypeptide(L)' 'MGKSIVKIRQFEVDDAELSSQTKGEHTLSIPCKSDPDLCMQLDGWDENTSIPAILDGKDTLLYKQHYDQHQDAWVMKVT' A
#
# COMPACT_ATOMS: atom_id res chain seq x y z
N MET A 1 16.10 -2.93 1.08
CA MET A 1 14.65 -2.71 1.14
C MET A 1 14.47 -1.21 1.05
N GLY A 2 13.95 -0.73 -0.08
CA GLY A 2 13.83 0.70 -0.35
C GLY A 2 12.47 1.18 0.11
N LYS A 3 12.45 2.30 0.85
CA LYS A 3 11.22 3.05 1.07
C LYS A 3 10.76 3.61 -0.27
N SER A 4 9.46 3.53 -0.51
CA SER A 4 8.78 4.02 -1.70
C SER A 4 7.74 5.04 -1.28
N ILE A 5 7.54 6.04 -2.14
CA ILE A 5 6.50 7.03 -1.93
C ILE A 5 5.24 6.53 -2.63
N VAL A 6 4.15 6.36 -1.88
CA VAL A 6 2.85 6.01 -2.43
C VAL A 6 1.85 7.13 -2.17
N LYS A 7 1.15 7.53 -3.22
CA LYS A 7 0.09 8.53 -3.14
C LYS A 7 -1.24 7.90 -3.51
N ILE A 8 -2.20 7.95 -2.60
CA ILE A 8 -3.54 7.41 -2.78
C ILE A 8 -4.51 8.57 -2.63
N ARG A 9 -5.07 9.04 -3.76
CA ARG A 9 -5.92 10.23 -3.80
C ARG A 9 -5.24 11.45 -3.16
N GLN A 10 -5.70 11.88 -1.99
CA GLN A 10 -5.21 13.03 -1.23
C GLN A 10 -4.15 12.64 -0.18
N PHE A 11 -3.99 11.34 0.08
CA PHE A 11 -3.06 10.82 1.07
C PHE A 11 -1.71 10.51 0.40
N GLU A 12 -0.62 10.77 1.10
CA GLU A 12 0.73 10.54 0.62
C GLU A 12 1.55 9.92 1.76
N VAL A 13 2.17 8.78 1.50
CA VAL A 13 2.98 8.02 2.45
C VAL A 13 4.36 7.84 1.85
N ASP A 14 5.39 8.38 2.50
CA ASP A 14 6.77 8.36 2.00
C ASP A 14 7.63 7.20 2.52
N ASP A 15 7.10 6.40 3.44
CA ASP A 15 7.78 5.28 4.07
C ASP A 15 7.12 3.92 3.80
N ALA A 16 6.36 3.82 2.70
CA ALA A 16 5.82 2.53 2.26
C ALA A 16 6.94 1.59 1.81
N GLU A 17 6.80 0.30 2.08
CA GLU A 17 7.83 -0.69 1.76
C GLU A 17 7.41 -1.56 0.58
N LEU A 18 8.08 -1.39 -0.56
CA LEU A 18 7.87 -2.22 -1.73
C LEU A 18 8.68 -3.52 -1.61
N SER A 19 7.97 -4.63 -1.46
CA SER A 19 8.51 -5.98 -1.41
C SER A 19 8.25 -6.71 -2.73
N SER A 20 9.33 -7.09 -3.42
CA SER A 20 9.25 -7.97 -4.58
C SER A 20 9.39 -9.41 -4.11
N GLN A 21 8.30 -10.16 -3.98
CA GLN A 21 8.42 -11.59 -3.73
C GLN A 21 8.89 -12.31 -5.00
N THR A 22 9.67 -13.37 -4.83
CA THR A 22 10.43 -14.14 -5.84
C THR A 22 9.58 -14.73 -7.00
N LYS A 23 8.26 -14.51 -7.01
CA LYS A 23 7.31 -15.00 -8.02
C LYS A 23 6.63 -13.89 -8.83
N GLY A 24 7.23 -12.71 -8.92
CA GLY A 24 6.75 -11.62 -9.80
C GLY A 24 5.54 -10.87 -9.27
N GLU A 25 5.11 -11.13 -8.04
CA GLU A 25 4.11 -10.34 -7.34
C GLU A 25 4.82 -9.28 -6.49
N HIS A 26 4.56 -8.01 -6.81
CA HIS A 26 5.02 -6.88 -6.04
C HIS A 26 3.96 -6.56 -4.99
N THR A 27 4.35 -6.61 -3.71
CA THR A 27 3.49 -6.18 -2.61
C THR A 27 4.05 -4.90 -2.00
N LEU A 28 3.16 -4.01 -1.62
CA LEU A 28 3.47 -2.74 -0.99
C LEU A 28 2.88 -2.76 0.43
N SER A 29 3.73 -2.59 1.43
CA SER A 29 3.29 -2.41 2.81
C SER A 29 3.12 -0.92 3.09
N ILE A 30 1.93 -0.52 3.50
CA ILE A 30 1.59 0.87 3.85
C ILE A 30 1.44 0.95 5.38
N PRO A 31 2.40 1.54 6.10
CA PRO A 31 2.33 1.66 7.56
C PRO A 31 1.17 2.55 8.00
N CYS A 32 0.38 2.08 8.97
CA CYS A 32 -0.73 2.85 9.52
C CYS A 32 -0.29 4.00 10.44
N LYS A 33 0.94 3.95 10.93
CA LYS A 33 1.53 5.00 11.78
C LYS A 33 1.82 6.30 11.03
N SER A 34 2.07 6.21 9.73
CA SER A 34 2.41 7.36 8.90
C SER A 34 1.17 8.21 8.60
N ASP A 35 0.06 7.54 8.32
CA ASP A 35 -1.23 8.19 8.10
C ASP A 35 -2.38 7.31 8.65
N PRO A 36 -2.83 7.58 9.89
CA PRO A 36 -3.93 6.84 10.52
C PRO A 36 -5.26 6.98 9.78
N ASP A 37 -5.51 8.13 9.16
CA ASP A 37 -6.75 8.39 8.41
C ASP A 37 -6.77 7.53 7.14
N LEU A 38 -5.65 7.47 6.41
CA LEU A 38 -5.49 6.55 5.30
C LEU A 38 -5.73 5.11 5.76
N CYS A 39 -5.10 4.68 6.86
CA CYS A 39 -5.27 3.31 7.37
C CYS A 39 -6.74 2.95 7.63
N MET A 40 -7.51 3.87 8.22
CA MET A 40 -8.95 3.69 8.41
C MET A 40 -9.72 3.62 7.09
N GLN A 41 -9.33 4.42 6.08
CA GLN A 41 -9.92 4.32 4.74
C GLN A 41 -9.62 2.98 4.07
N LEU A 42 -8.39 2.47 4.22
CA LEU A 42 -7.97 1.17 3.70
C LEU A 42 -8.73 0.01 4.37
N ASP A 43 -9.02 0.13 5.66
CA ASP A 43 -9.82 -0.86 6.41
C ASP A 43 -11.23 -1.03 5.82
N GLY A 44 -11.85 0.05 5.36
CA GLY A 44 -13.16 0.02 4.71
C GLY A 44 -13.19 -0.52 3.28
N TRP A 45 -12.04 -0.76 2.64
CA TRP A 45 -11.98 -1.28 1.27
C TRP A 45 -12.06 -2.80 1.17
N ASP A 46 -12.64 -3.27 0.06
CA ASP A 46 -12.74 -4.69 -0.29
C ASP A 46 -11.52 -5.18 -1.06
N GLU A 47 -11.19 -6.46 -0.94
CA GLU A 47 -10.05 -7.12 -1.60
C GLU A 47 -10.16 -7.14 -3.14
N ASN A 48 -11.37 -7.05 -3.70
CA ASN A 48 -11.62 -7.06 -5.14
C ASN A 48 -11.64 -5.65 -5.76
N THR A 49 -11.56 -4.60 -4.94
CA THR A 49 -11.59 -3.22 -5.43
C THR A 49 -10.18 -2.75 -5.75
N SER A 50 -9.97 -2.33 -7.01
CA SER A 50 -8.71 -1.69 -7.39
C SER A 50 -8.67 -0.24 -6.92
N ILE A 51 -7.55 0.15 -6.34
CA ILE A 51 -7.33 1.48 -5.80
C ILE A 51 -6.27 2.15 -6.69
N PRO A 52 -6.62 3.23 -7.41
CA PRO A 52 -5.64 3.98 -8.15
C PRO A 52 -4.69 4.69 -7.19
N ALA A 53 -3.39 4.49 -7.40
CA ALA A 53 -2.32 5.08 -6.62
C ALA A 53 -1.17 5.50 -7.54
N ILE A 54 -0.31 6.39 -7.04
CA ILE A 54 0.95 6.74 -7.69
C ILE A 54 2.06 6.21 -6.79
N LEU A 55 2.83 5.24 -7.28
CA LEU A 55 3.98 4.65 -6.59
C LEU A 55 5.27 5.15 -7.23
N ASP A 56 6.09 5.87 -6.47
CA ASP A 56 7.35 6.47 -6.93
C ASP A 56 7.20 7.27 -8.24
N GLY A 57 6.07 7.98 -8.37
CA GLY A 57 5.74 8.78 -9.56
C GLY A 57 5.12 8.00 -10.72
N LYS A 58 4.82 6.70 -10.56
CA LYS A 58 4.16 5.87 -11.57
C LYS A 58 2.73 5.52 -11.16
N ASP A 59 1.78 5.71 -12.06
CA ASP A 59 0.41 5.23 -11.87
C ASP A 59 0.40 3.70 -11.75
N THR A 60 -0.22 3.22 -10.69
CA THR A 60 -0.39 1.79 -10.40
C THR A 60 -1.75 1.54 -9.79
N LEU A 61 -2.19 0.29 -9.81
CA LEU A 61 -3.37 -0.15 -9.09
C LEU A 61 -2.94 -0.98 -7.88
N LEU A 62 -3.50 -0.64 -6.73
CA LEU A 62 -3.33 -1.37 -5.49
C LEU A 62 -4.57 -2.21 -5.24
N TYR A 63 -4.35 -3.43 -4.76
CA TYR A 63 -5.40 -4.34 -4.33
C TYR A 63 -5.16 -4.74 -2.88
N LYS A 64 -6.15 -4.53 -2.03
CA LYS A 64 -6.06 -4.90 -0.61
C LYS A 64 -5.84 -6.41 -0.48
N GLN A 65 -4.82 -6.80 0.30
CA GLN A 65 -4.54 -8.21 0.59
C GLN A 65 -4.90 -8.53 2.03
N HIS A 66 -4.09 -8.06 2.98
CA HIS A 66 -4.29 -8.35 4.40
C HIS A 66 -3.62 -7.28 5.25
N TYR A 67 -4.02 -7.24 6.51
CA TYR A 67 -3.37 -6.41 7.53
C TYR A 67 -2.24 -7.19 8.19
N ASP A 68 -1.03 -6.63 8.22
CA ASP A 68 0.08 -7.19 9.00
C ASP A 68 0.11 -6.54 10.39
N GLN A 69 -0.35 -7.30 11.39
CA GLN A 69 -0.38 -6.87 12.79
C GLN A 69 1.02 -6.68 13.40
N HIS A 70 2.06 -7.31 12.85
CA HIS A 70 3.42 -7.15 13.38
C HIS A 70 4.04 -5.82 12.96
N GLN A 71 3.79 -5.41 11.73
CA GLN A 71 4.30 -4.16 11.16
C GLN A 71 3.33 -2.99 11.35
N ASP A 72 2.10 -3.27 11.79
CA ASP A 72 1.03 -2.28 11.90
C ASP A 72 0.80 -1.59 10.55
N ALA A 73 0.64 -2.40 9.50
CA ALA A 73 0.65 -1.97 8.11
C ALA A 73 -0.35 -2.76 7.25
N TRP A 74 -0.96 -2.07 6.27
CA TRP A 74 -1.75 -2.72 5.24
C TRP A 74 -0.86 -3.23 4.11
N VAL A 75 -0.96 -4.52 3.81
CA VAL A 75 -0.29 -5.13 2.66
C VAL A 75 -1.21 -5.02 1.45
N MET A 76 -0.70 -4.37 0.41
CA MET A 76 -1.35 -4.16 -0.88
C MET A 76 -0.61 -4.95 -1.95
N LYS A 77 -1.33 -5.52 -2.91
CA LYS A 77 -0.74 -6.05 -4.14
C LYS A 77 -0.69 -4.94 -5.18
N VAL A 78 0.44 -4.80 -5.86
CA VAL A 78 0.72 -3.80 -6.89
C VAL A 78 0.60 -4.46 -8.27
N THR A 79 -0.10 -3.82 -9.21
CA THR A 79 -0.22 -4.27 -10.62
C THR A 79 0.10 -3.16 -11.61
#